data_AF-A0A6G0RQE0-F1
#
_entry.id   AF-A0A6G0RQE0-F1
#
_cell.length_a   1.000
_cell.length_b   1.000
_cell.length_c   1.000
_cell.angle_alpha   90.00
_cell.angle_beta   90.00
_cell.angle_gamma   90.00
#
_symmetry.space_group_name_H-M   'P 1'
#
loop_
_entity.id
_entity.type
_entity.pdbx_description
1 polymer ?
#
loop_
_entity_poly.entity_id
_entity_poly.type
_entity_poly.pdbx_seq_one_letter_code
_entity_poly.pdbx_strand_id
1 'polypeptide(L)'
;MDNKVLLLWDDFSGHWTQEVKEYAASIDVLLFKVPPRYTYVCQSADVSWNQPFKAHLRSHWLECLRAQIAEHHAQERQHDEEARKIADQVNELARNEIQEVAREKIQELKQSLVTNPFVMVAPKRPDITAWIAEEWGELSQATIVNGYSKVGLLGDTRSPENAGVRDDTGKIADVLDRLALLGAADEAFDTGDEFVSSDSSDEE
;
A
#
# COMPACT_ATOMS: atom_id res chain seq x y z
N MET A 1 34.92 -15.77 15.47
CA MET A 1 34.35 -14.41 15.40
C MET A 1 32.86 -14.61 15.50
N ASP A 2 32.25 -14.15 16.59
CA ASP A 2 30.80 -14.20 16.71
C ASP A 2 30.21 -13.25 15.66
N ASN A 3 29.42 -13.81 14.74
CA ASN A 3 28.83 -13.05 13.64
C ASN A 3 27.70 -12.18 14.20
N LYS A 4 28.02 -10.93 14.55
CA LYS A 4 27.01 -9.95 14.94
C LYS A 4 26.17 -9.56 13.72
N VAL A 5 24.86 -9.43 13.93
CA VAL A 5 23.92 -8.98 12.89
C VAL A 5 23.64 -7.49 13.09
N LEU A 6 23.76 -6.68 12.04
CA LEU A 6 23.33 -5.28 12.06
C LEU A 6 21.88 -5.17 11.61
N LEU A 7 21.04 -4.53 12.42
CA LEU A 7 19.65 -4.26 12.11
C LEU A 7 19.40 -2.74 12.06
N LEU A 8 18.97 -2.27 10.90
CA LEU A 8 18.66 -0.86 10.64
C LEU A 8 17.17 -0.63 10.80
N TRP A 9 16.79 0.24 11.75
CA TRP A 9 15.40 0.54 12.07
C TRP A 9 15.13 2.05 12.04
N ASP A 10 13.88 2.41 11.74
CA ASP A 10 13.40 3.79 11.79
C ASP A 10 13.31 4.33 13.23
N ASP A 11 12.91 5.59 13.38
CA ASP A 11 12.71 6.23 14.69
C ASP A 11 11.32 5.98 15.30
N PHE A 12 10.63 4.90 14.96
CA PHE A 12 9.42 4.56 15.69
C PHE A 12 9.78 4.21 17.14
N SER A 13 9.17 4.91 18.10
CA SER A 13 9.52 4.82 19.52
C SER A 13 9.45 3.39 20.08
N GLY A 14 8.52 2.57 19.55
CA GLY A 14 8.38 1.16 19.92
C GLY A 14 9.59 0.28 19.56
N HIS A 15 10.40 0.68 18.57
CA HIS A 15 11.65 -0.02 18.22
C HIS A 15 12.78 0.22 19.24
N TRP A 16 12.65 1.22 20.12
CA TRP A 16 13.74 1.71 20.97
C TRP A 16 13.44 1.61 22.47
N THR A 17 12.44 0.82 22.86
CA THR A 17 12.19 0.52 24.28
C THR A 17 13.37 -0.22 24.91
N GLN A 18 13.44 -0.20 26.23
CA GLN A 18 14.53 -0.86 26.96
C GLN A 18 14.53 -2.37 26.70
N GLU A 19 13.34 -2.97 26.71
CA GLU A 19 13.12 -4.40 26.51
C GLU A 19 13.62 -4.84 25.12
N VAL A 20 13.33 -4.05 24.08
CA VAL A 20 13.75 -4.35 22.71
C VAL A 20 15.27 -4.26 22.56
N LYS A 21 15.90 -3.24 23.16
CA LYS A 21 17.36 -3.07 23.14
C LYS A 21 18.10 -4.18 23.88
N GLU A 22 17.61 -4.54 25.07
CA GLU A 22 18.17 -5.63 25.87
C GLU A 22 18.02 -6.97 25.13
N TYR A 23 16.85 -7.22 24.53
CA TYR A 23 16.62 -8.43 23.76
C TYR A 23 17.53 -8.51 22.53
N ALA A 24 17.66 -7.44 21.75
CA ALA A 24 18.56 -7.40 20.60
C ALA A 24 20.02 -7.69 21.01
N ALA A 25 20.49 -7.11 22.11
CA ALA A 25 21.81 -7.40 22.66
C ALA A 25 21.97 -8.87 23.08
N SER A 26 20.93 -9.48 23.65
CA SER A 26 20.94 -10.89 24.07
C SER A 26 21.07 -11.88 22.91
N ILE A 27 20.74 -11.46 21.68
CA ILE A 27 20.84 -12.27 20.46
C ILE A 27 21.93 -11.77 19.49
N ASP A 28 22.90 -11.00 20.00
CA ASP A 28 24.03 -10.44 19.22
C ASP A 28 23.61 -9.59 18.00
N VAL A 29 22.45 -8.92 18.12
CA VAL A 29 21.97 -7.95 17.14
C VAL A 29 22.36 -6.53 17.56
N LEU A 30 23.08 -5.85 16.68
CA LEU A 30 23.39 -4.42 16.78
C LEU A 30 22.25 -3.63 16.14
N LEU A 31 21.56 -2.81 16.95
CA LEU A 31 20.54 -1.89 16.45
C LEU A 31 21.17 -0.58 15.99
N PHE A 32 20.84 -0.14 14.79
CA PHE A 32 21.26 1.16 14.26
C PHE A 32 20.06 1.96 13.78
N LYS A 33 20.01 3.21 14.23
CA LYS A 33 18.88 4.09 14.00
C LYS A 33 19.03 4.83 12.68
N VAL A 34 18.04 4.72 11.82
CA VAL A 34 17.90 5.56 10.63
C VAL A 34 17.48 6.96 11.09
N PRO A 35 18.14 8.04 10.62
CA PRO A 35 17.78 9.39 11.00
C PRO A 35 16.30 9.70 10.73
N PRO A 36 15.59 10.37 11.64
CA PRO A 36 14.18 10.70 11.47
C PRO A 36 13.97 11.51 10.20
N ARG A 37 12.89 11.25 9.45
CA ARG A 37 12.56 11.89 8.17
C ARG A 37 13.48 11.57 6.98
N TYR A 38 14.48 10.71 7.16
CA TYR A 38 15.42 10.33 6.09
C TYR A 38 15.32 8.86 5.67
N THR A 39 14.24 8.13 6.02
CA THR A 39 14.08 6.72 5.63
C THR A 39 14.13 6.52 4.11
N TYR A 40 13.55 7.45 3.35
CA TYR A 40 13.55 7.43 1.89
C TYR A 40 14.94 7.46 1.22
N VAL A 41 16.01 7.85 1.94
CA VAL A 41 17.40 7.86 1.43
C VAL A 41 18.33 6.93 2.21
N CYS A 42 18.05 6.68 3.49
CA CYS A 42 18.93 5.93 4.37
C CYS A 42 18.48 4.48 4.58
N GLN A 43 17.23 4.12 4.25
CA GLN A 43 16.69 2.79 4.48
C GLN A 43 16.52 2.02 3.16
N SER A 44 17.20 0.88 3.04
CA SER A 44 17.18 0.06 1.83
C SER A 44 15.78 -0.41 1.43
N ALA A 45 14.91 -0.66 2.43
CA ALA A 45 13.53 -1.03 2.21
C ALA A 45 12.79 0.05 1.40
N ASP A 46 12.85 1.31 1.82
CA ASP A 46 12.18 2.41 1.12
C ASP A 46 12.88 2.79 -0.19
N VAL A 47 14.21 2.72 -0.23
CA VAL A 47 15.00 3.08 -1.41
C VAL A 47 14.84 2.09 -2.58
N SER A 48 14.61 0.81 -2.30
CA SER A 48 14.67 -0.19 -3.37
C SER A 48 13.74 -1.41 -3.25
N TRP A 49 13.27 -1.80 -2.06
CA TRP A 49 12.50 -3.06 -1.92
C TRP A 49 11.00 -2.81 -1.96
N ASN A 50 10.53 -1.78 -1.27
CA ASN A 50 9.12 -1.44 -1.14
C ASN A 50 8.51 -0.99 -2.46
N GLN A 51 9.27 -0.34 -3.35
CA GLN A 51 8.74 0.10 -4.66
C GLN A 51 8.30 -1.08 -5.53
N PRO A 52 9.15 -2.06 -5.87
CA PRO A 52 8.72 -3.19 -6.71
C PRO A 52 7.66 -4.03 -5.99
N PHE A 53 7.82 -4.27 -4.69
CA PHE A 53 6.86 -5.00 -3.88
C PHE A 53 5.45 -4.36 -3.90
N LYS A 54 5.33 -3.05 -3.64
CA LYS A 54 4.05 -2.33 -3.67
C LYS A 54 3.48 -2.25 -5.09
N ALA A 55 4.33 -2.17 -6.11
CA ALA A 55 3.87 -2.16 -7.50
C ALA A 55 3.14 -3.45 -7.86
N HIS A 56 3.69 -4.61 -7.49
CA HIS A 56 3.04 -5.88 -7.77
C HIS A 56 1.78 -6.13 -6.93
N LEU A 57 1.80 -5.79 -5.63
CA LEU A 57 0.58 -5.82 -4.81
C LEU A 57 -0.54 -4.97 -5.42
N ARG A 58 -0.19 -3.82 -6.00
CA ARG A 58 -1.15 -2.97 -6.71
C ARG A 58 -1.67 -3.63 -7.99
N SER A 59 -0.87 -4.43 -8.69
CA SER A 59 -1.34 -5.21 -9.84
C SER A 59 -2.41 -6.22 -9.44
N HIS A 60 -2.19 -7.02 -8.39
CA HIS A 60 -3.20 -7.95 -7.85
C HIS A 60 -4.51 -7.25 -7.49
N TRP A 61 -4.39 -6.09 -6.84
CA TRP A 61 -5.57 -5.27 -6.50
C TRP A 61 -6.33 -4.81 -7.74
N LEU A 62 -5.62 -4.30 -8.76
CA LEU A 62 -6.23 -3.86 -10.02
C LEU A 62 -6.89 -5.02 -10.78
N GLU A 63 -6.32 -6.22 -10.73
CA GLU A 63 -6.90 -7.41 -11.33
C GLU A 63 -8.21 -7.81 -10.64
N CYS A 64 -8.26 -7.77 -9.31
CA CYS A 64 -9.49 -8.01 -8.56
C CYS A 64 -10.60 -7.01 -8.95
N LEU A 65 -10.27 -5.72 -9.03
CA LEU A 65 -11.23 -4.69 -9.43
C LEU A 65 -11.73 -4.92 -10.86
N ARG A 66 -10.83 -5.23 -11.79
CA ARG A 66 -11.18 -5.52 -13.19
C ARG A 66 -12.08 -6.73 -13.31
N ALA A 67 -11.82 -7.80 -12.55
CA ALA A 67 -12.64 -9.00 -12.53
C ALA A 67 -14.08 -8.70 -12.05
N GLN A 68 -14.23 -7.94 -10.97
CA GLN A 68 -15.54 -7.55 -10.45
C GLN A 68 -16.35 -6.71 -11.43
N ILE A 69 -15.70 -5.75 -12.10
CA ILE A 69 -16.34 -4.93 -13.14
C ILE A 69 -16.75 -5.82 -14.31
N ALA A 70 -15.86 -6.70 -14.79
CA ALA A 70 -16.17 -7.59 -15.90
C ALA A 70 -17.36 -8.52 -15.61
N GLU A 71 -17.42 -9.06 -14.38
CA GLU A 71 -18.52 -9.89 -13.91
C GLU A 71 -19.83 -9.11 -13.81
N HIS A 72 -19.80 -7.89 -13.26
CA HIS A 72 -20.98 -7.02 -13.20
C HIS A 72 -21.53 -6.72 -14.60
N HIS A 73 -20.67 -6.33 -15.54
CA HIS A 73 -21.08 -6.09 -16.92
C HIS A 73 -21.65 -7.36 -17.60
N ALA A 74 -21.20 -8.55 -17.21
CA ALA A 74 -21.77 -9.81 -17.70
C ALA A 74 -23.16 -10.06 -17.12
N GLN A 75 -23.35 -9.79 -15.83
CA GLN A 75 -24.65 -9.88 -15.17
C GLN A 75 -25.65 -8.86 -15.72
N GLU A 76 -25.24 -7.62 -15.99
CA GLU A 76 -26.08 -6.60 -16.63
C GLU A 76 -26.57 -7.05 -18.01
N ARG A 77 -25.68 -7.63 -18.84
CA ARG A 77 -26.08 -8.16 -20.14
C ARG A 77 -27.11 -9.29 -20.03
N GLN A 78 -26.97 -10.15 -19.03
CA GLN A 78 -27.93 -11.23 -18.77
C GLN A 78 -29.27 -10.65 -18.31
N HIS A 79 -29.24 -9.68 -17.39
CA HIS A 79 -30.43 -9.00 -16.89
C HIS A 79 -31.18 -8.25 -18.01
N ASP A 80 -30.47 -7.55 -18.88
CA ASP A 80 -31.03 -6.90 -20.07
C ASP A 80 -31.73 -7.91 -21.00
N GLU A 81 -31.17 -9.10 -21.16
CA GLU A 81 -31.76 -10.15 -22.00
C GLU A 81 -33.02 -10.76 -21.34
N GLU A 82 -32.98 -10.99 -20.03
CA GLU A 82 -34.15 -11.42 -19.24
C GLU A 82 -35.26 -10.36 -19.25
N ALA A 83 -34.91 -9.08 -19.13
CA ALA A 83 -35.85 -7.97 -19.23
C ALA A 83 -36.55 -7.92 -20.58
N ARG A 84 -35.84 -8.18 -21.68
CA ARG A 84 -36.45 -8.30 -23.01
C ARG A 84 -37.42 -9.47 -23.10
N LYS A 85 -37.03 -10.64 -22.59
CA LYS A 85 -37.90 -11.84 -22.57
C LYS A 85 -39.17 -11.59 -21.76
N ILE A 86 -39.05 -10.96 -20.59
CA ILE A 86 -40.19 -10.58 -19.76
C ILE A 86 -41.08 -9.56 -20.48
N ALA A 87 -40.50 -8.56 -21.16
CA ALA A 87 -41.27 -7.59 -21.93
C ALA A 87 -42.08 -8.26 -23.06
N ASP A 88 -41.50 -9.25 -23.74
CA ASP A 88 -42.19 -10.03 -24.77
C ASP A 88 -43.37 -10.84 -24.17
N GLN A 89 -43.16 -11.47 -23.00
CA GLN A 89 -44.22 -12.19 -22.28
C GLN A 89 -45.35 -11.26 -21.82
N VAL A 90 -45.01 -10.08 -21.30
CA VAL A 90 -45.98 -9.04 -20.93
C VAL A 90 -46.82 -8.63 -22.13
N ASN A 91 -46.19 -8.41 -23.29
CA ASN A 91 -46.89 -8.06 -24.53
C ASN A 91 -47.80 -9.19 -25.03
N GLU A 92 -47.44 -10.45 -24.83
CA GLU A 92 -48.28 -11.61 -25.17
C GLU A 92 -49.49 -11.75 -24.23
N LEU A 93 -49.26 -11.69 -22.91
CA LEU A 93 -50.32 -11.74 -21.89
C LEU A 93 -51.34 -10.62 -22.07
N ALA A 94 -50.88 -9.39 -22.36
CA ALA A 94 -51.76 -8.25 -22.60
C ALA A 94 -52.67 -8.42 -23.83
N ARG A 95 -52.30 -9.27 -24.79
CA ARG A 95 -53.09 -9.56 -25.99
C ARG A 95 -54.09 -10.70 -25.78
N ASN A 96 -53.76 -11.66 -24.92
CA ASN A 96 -54.45 -12.96 -24.86
C ASN A 96 -55.29 -13.19 -23.58
N GLU A 97 -55.08 -12.44 -22.50
CA GLU A 97 -55.77 -12.67 -21.22
C GLU A 97 -56.80 -11.59 -20.84
N ILE A 98 -57.70 -11.96 -19.91
CA ILE A 98 -58.72 -11.08 -19.35
C ILE A 98 -58.04 -10.00 -18.49
N GLN A 99 -58.58 -8.79 -18.54
CA GLN A 99 -57.92 -7.55 -18.10
C GLN A 99 -57.41 -7.53 -16.64
N GLU A 100 -58.02 -8.29 -15.74
CA GLU A 100 -57.61 -8.36 -14.32
C GLU A 100 -56.44 -9.33 -14.09
N VAL A 101 -56.52 -10.55 -14.65
CA VAL A 101 -55.44 -11.55 -14.57
C VAL A 101 -54.17 -11.07 -15.27
N ALA A 102 -54.32 -10.34 -16.38
CA ALA A 102 -53.18 -9.73 -17.07
C ALA A 102 -52.46 -8.68 -16.18
N ARG A 103 -53.19 -7.92 -15.34
CA ARG A 103 -52.58 -6.89 -14.48
C ARG A 103 -51.73 -7.49 -13.37
N GLU A 104 -52.24 -8.51 -12.68
CA GLU A 104 -51.53 -9.18 -11.59
C GLU A 104 -50.22 -9.81 -12.11
N LYS A 105 -50.29 -10.57 -13.20
CA LYS A 105 -49.12 -11.21 -13.83
C LYS A 105 -48.08 -10.18 -14.30
N ILE A 106 -48.52 -9.06 -14.89
CA ILE A 106 -47.62 -7.98 -15.32
C ILE A 106 -46.93 -7.34 -14.11
N GLN A 107 -47.62 -7.21 -12.98
CA GLN A 107 -47.05 -6.64 -11.77
C GLN A 107 -45.99 -7.56 -11.14
N GLU A 108 -46.25 -8.86 -11.07
CA GLU A 108 -45.27 -9.86 -10.61
C GLU A 108 -44.01 -9.85 -11.49
N LEU A 109 -44.18 -9.83 -12.81
CA LEU A 109 -43.08 -9.77 -13.79
C LEU A 109 -42.27 -8.48 -13.70
N LYS A 110 -42.87 -7.36 -13.30
CA LYS A 110 -42.14 -6.11 -13.07
C LYS A 110 -41.39 -6.10 -11.76
N GLN A 111 -41.91 -6.76 -10.72
CA GLN A 111 -41.23 -6.88 -9.43
C GLN A 111 -40.00 -7.79 -9.51
N SER A 112 -40.04 -8.83 -10.36
CA SER A 112 -38.88 -9.70 -10.57
C SER A 112 -37.70 -9.02 -11.27
N LEU A 113 -37.92 -7.85 -11.89
CA LEU A 113 -36.88 -7.09 -12.60
C LEU A 113 -36.06 -6.13 -11.71
N VAL A 114 -36.45 -5.94 -10.44
CA VAL A 114 -35.74 -5.03 -9.53
C VAL A 114 -34.37 -5.61 -9.20
N THR A 115 -33.30 -4.87 -9.52
CA THR A 115 -31.92 -5.24 -9.21
C THR A 115 -31.31 -4.29 -8.17
N ASN A 116 -30.35 -4.81 -7.42
CA ASN A 116 -29.58 -4.01 -6.49
C ASN A 116 -28.43 -3.29 -7.21
N PRO A 117 -27.98 -2.12 -6.71
CA PRO A 117 -26.80 -1.45 -7.24
C PRO A 117 -25.55 -2.32 -7.13
N PHE A 118 -24.65 -2.21 -8.10
CA PHE A 118 -23.33 -2.81 -8.02
C PHE A 118 -22.47 -2.16 -6.93
N VAL A 119 -21.82 -3.00 -6.13
CA VAL A 119 -20.91 -2.57 -5.06
C VAL A 119 -19.62 -3.38 -5.16
N MET A 120 -18.49 -2.69 -5.15
CA MET A 120 -17.18 -3.33 -5.14
C MET A 120 -16.88 -3.97 -3.78
N VAL A 121 -16.24 -5.13 -3.82
CA VAL A 121 -15.88 -5.93 -2.66
C VAL A 121 -14.37 -5.92 -2.49
N ALA A 122 -13.90 -5.60 -1.28
CA ALA A 122 -12.48 -5.66 -0.94
C ALA A 122 -11.99 -7.13 -0.91
N PRO A 123 -10.71 -7.40 -1.21
CA PRO A 123 -10.16 -8.75 -1.16
C PRO A 123 -10.11 -9.22 0.28
N LYS A 124 -10.18 -10.53 0.49
CA LYS A 124 -10.16 -11.07 1.85
C LYS A 124 -8.71 -11.10 2.35
N ARG A 125 -8.57 -11.12 3.68
CA ARG A 125 -7.25 -11.23 4.34
C ARG A 125 -6.40 -12.40 3.84
N PRO A 126 -6.94 -13.61 3.59
CA PRO A 126 -6.14 -14.72 3.04
C PRO A 126 -5.57 -14.40 1.66
N ASP A 127 -6.34 -13.75 0.80
CA ASP A 127 -5.91 -13.37 -0.56
C ASP A 127 -4.75 -12.37 -0.49
N ILE A 128 -4.91 -11.31 0.31
CA ILE A 128 -3.87 -10.30 0.53
C ILE A 128 -2.60 -10.92 1.12
N THR A 129 -2.75 -11.85 2.06
CA THR A 129 -1.61 -12.54 2.68
C THR A 129 -0.87 -13.43 1.68
N ALA A 130 -1.61 -14.10 0.79
CA ALA A 130 -1.02 -14.89 -0.30
C ALA A 130 -0.24 -14.00 -1.26
N TRP A 131 -0.80 -12.85 -1.67
CA TRP A 131 -0.09 -11.88 -2.52
C TRP A 131 1.19 -11.38 -1.84
N ILE A 132 1.13 -11.00 -0.57
CA ILE A 132 2.34 -10.56 0.17
C ILE A 132 3.43 -11.64 0.16
N ALA A 133 3.06 -12.90 0.41
CA ALA A 133 4.02 -14.00 0.44
C ALA A 133 4.63 -14.30 -0.94
N GLU A 134 3.80 -14.28 -1.98
CA GLU A 134 4.23 -14.44 -3.38
C GLU A 134 5.19 -13.31 -3.77
N GLU A 135 4.79 -12.06 -3.60
CA GLU A 135 5.58 -10.90 -4.02
C GLU A 135 6.89 -10.74 -3.27
N TRP A 136 6.89 -11.08 -1.98
CA TRP A 136 8.14 -11.10 -1.21
C TRP A 136 9.10 -12.19 -1.72
N GLY A 137 8.57 -13.34 -2.14
CA GLY A 137 9.33 -14.42 -2.75
C GLY A 137 9.92 -14.08 -4.12
N GLU A 138 9.29 -13.18 -4.86
CA GLU A 138 9.76 -12.73 -6.18
C GLU A 138 10.86 -11.65 -6.11
N LEU A 139 11.09 -11.03 -4.95
CA LEU A 139 12.16 -10.04 -4.79
C LEU A 139 13.53 -10.70 -5.00
N SER A 140 14.16 -10.36 -6.13
CA SER A 140 15.47 -10.92 -6.47
C SER A 140 16.55 -10.55 -5.44
N GLN A 141 17.51 -11.45 -5.23
CA GLN A 141 18.69 -11.16 -4.41
C GLN A 141 19.42 -9.90 -4.90
N ALA A 142 19.46 -9.65 -6.22
CA ALA A 142 20.06 -8.46 -6.78
C ALA A 142 19.33 -7.18 -6.34
N THR A 143 17.99 -7.19 -6.30
CA THR A 143 17.19 -6.07 -5.77
C THR A 143 17.51 -5.81 -4.30
N ILE A 144 17.64 -6.88 -3.50
CA ILE A 144 17.98 -6.76 -2.08
C ILE A 144 19.36 -6.14 -1.89
N VAL A 145 20.38 -6.70 -2.56
CA VAL A 145 21.78 -6.23 -2.50
C VAL A 145 21.90 -4.80 -3.01
N ASN A 146 21.25 -4.46 -4.13
CA ASN A 146 21.25 -3.10 -4.67
C ASN A 146 20.62 -2.09 -3.70
N GLY A 147 19.61 -2.49 -2.93
CA GLY A 147 19.05 -1.63 -1.88
C GLY A 147 20.08 -1.25 -0.82
N TYR A 148 20.94 -2.18 -0.39
CA TYR A 148 22.04 -1.87 0.53
C TYR A 148 23.15 -1.05 -0.13
N SER A 149 23.45 -1.29 -1.41
CA SER A 149 24.45 -0.50 -2.15
C SER A 149 24.01 0.96 -2.31
N LYS A 150 22.75 1.21 -2.66
CA LYS A 150 22.21 2.57 -2.88
C LYS A 150 22.25 3.45 -1.63
N VAL A 151 22.13 2.86 -0.45
CA VAL A 151 22.25 3.59 0.84
C VAL A 151 23.68 3.67 1.35
N GLY A 152 24.66 3.23 0.55
CA GLY A 152 26.09 3.32 0.89
C GLY A 152 26.58 2.29 1.92
N LEU A 153 25.81 1.23 2.19
CA LEU A 153 26.20 0.20 3.17
C LEU A 153 27.11 -0.89 2.56
N LEU A 154 27.08 -1.06 1.24
CA LEU A 154 28.00 -1.95 0.55
C LEU A 154 29.15 -1.14 -0.05
N GLY A 155 30.34 -1.28 0.53
CA GLY A 155 31.56 -0.60 0.05
C GLY A 155 31.97 0.62 0.87
N ASP A 156 31.45 0.79 2.09
CA ASP A 156 31.95 1.82 3.00
C ASP A 156 33.41 1.52 3.40
N THR A 157 34.34 2.33 2.91
CA THR A 157 35.78 2.24 3.21
C THR A 157 36.20 3.22 4.30
N ARG A 158 35.26 3.96 4.91
CA ARG A 158 35.56 4.86 6.02
C ARG A 158 36.05 4.03 7.20
N SER A 159 37.26 4.30 7.67
CA SER A 159 37.74 3.76 8.95
C SER A 159 36.89 4.34 10.07
N PRO A 160 36.55 3.58 11.13
CA PRO A 160 35.89 4.15 12.29
C PRO A 160 36.78 5.28 12.82
N GLU A 161 36.32 6.52 12.67
CA GLU A 161 36.98 7.64 13.31
C GLU A 161 36.92 7.39 14.82
N ASN A 162 38.03 7.61 15.50
CA ASN A 162 38.12 7.44 16.94
C ASN A 162 36.91 8.15 17.60
N ALA A 163 36.22 7.46 18.51
CA ALA A 163 34.98 7.90 19.17
C ALA A 163 35.04 9.26 19.92
N GLY A 164 36.15 9.99 19.83
CA GLY A 164 36.34 11.35 20.31
C GLY A 164 36.05 12.47 19.29
N VAL A 165 35.83 12.16 18.00
CA VAL A 165 35.39 13.16 17.03
C VAL A 165 33.87 13.29 17.15
N ARG A 166 33.42 14.27 17.93
CA ARG A 166 32.02 14.73 17.85
C ARG A 166 31.83 15.33 16.48
N ASP A 167 30.82 14.87 15.75
CA ASP A 167 30.34 15.57 14.57
C ASP A 167 29.95 16.98 15.02
N ASP A 168 30.69 17.97 14.52
CA ASP A 168 30.56 19.35 14.95
C ASP A 168 29.33 19.90 14.24
N THR A 169 28.16 19.68 14.83
CA THR A 169 26.86 20.14 14.32
C THR A 169 26.86 21.64 13.99
N GLY A 170 27.75 22.44 14.60
CA GLY A 170 27.97 23.83 14.23
C GLY A 170 28.53 24.02 12.82
N LYS A 171 29.43 23.13 12.37
CA LYS A 171 29.95 23.13 10.99
C LYS A 171 28.89 22.75 9.98
N ILE A 172 27.98 21.85 10.33
CA ILE A 172 26.85 21.49 9.46
C ILE A 172 25.92 22.69 9.31
N ALA A 173 25.59 23.39 10.40
CA ALA A 173 24.80 24.61 10.36
C ALA A 173 25.47 25.71 9.51
N ASP A 174 26.77 25.95 9.70
CA ASP A 174 27.54 26.90 8.89
C ASP A 174 27.55 26.54 7.39
N VAL A 175 27.59 25.25 7.06
CA VAL A 175 27.52 24.77 5.67
C VAL A 175 26.12 24.98 5.10
N LEU A 176 25.06 24.71 5.86
CA LEU A 176 23.68 24.96 5.45
C LEU A 176 23.42 26.46 5.24
N ASP A 177 23.91 27.32 6.13
CA ASP A 177 23.82 28.77 6.00
C ASP A 177 24.59 29.29 4.78
N ARG A 178 25.77 28.73 4.50
CA ARG A 178 26.54 29.03 3.29
C ARG A 178 25.83 28.58 2.02
N LEU A 179 25.17 27.42 2.04
CA LEU A 179 24.39 26.92 0.91
C LEU A 179 23.16 27.79 0.66
N ALA A 180 22.51 28.27 1.72
CA ALA A 180 21.40 29.23 1.64
C ALA A 180 21.87 30.58 1.05
N LEU A 181 23.03 31.09 1.47
CA LEU A 181 23.66 32.30 0.91
C LEU A 181 24.03 32.16 -0.56
N LEU A 182 24.33 30.94 -1.03
CA LEU A 182 24.63 30.66 -2.43
C LEU A 182 23.38 30.44 -3.30
N GLY A 183 22.18 30.65 -2.74
CA GLY A 183 20.91 30.48 -3.45
C GLY A 183 20.55 29.03 -3.74
N ALA A 184 21.18 28.06 -3.06
CA ALA A 184 20.87 26.64 -3.20
C ALA A 184 19.67 26.21 -2.32
N ALA A 185 19.12 27.12 -1.51
CA ALA A 185 18.05 26.85 -0.56
C ALA A 185 16.70 27.44 -0.98
N ASP A 186 16.45 27.63 -2.28
CA ASP A 186 15.15 28.09 -2.76
C ASP A 186 14.72 27.30 -4.01
N GLU A 187 14.05 26.18 -3.77
CA GLU A 187 12.64 26.05 -4.16
C GLU A 187 11.95 25.29 -3.02
N ALA A 188 11.05 25.98 -2.32
CA ALA A 188 10.05 25.30 -1.51
C ALA A 188 9.24 24.40 -2.44
N PHE A 189 9.60 23.12 -2.50
CA PHE A 189 8.71 22.09 -3.02
C PHE A 189 7.51 22.05 -2.09
N ASP A 190 6.42 22.69 -2.52
CA ASP A 190 5.08 22.46 -2.02
C ASP A 190 4.76 20.97 -2.20
N THR A 191 5.12 20.19 -1.19
CA THR A 191 4.75 18.79 -1.08
C THR A 191 3.39 18.80 -0.39
N GLY A 192 2.35 19.04 -1.19
CA GLY A 192 0.93 19.00 -0.79
C GLY A 192 0.42 17.63 -0.31
N ASP A 193 1.32 16.76 0.15
CA ASP A 193 1.01 15.48 0.80
C ASP A 193 1.12 15.65 2.32
N GLU A 194 0.37 16.61 2.87
CA GLU A 194 0.03 16.59 4.29
C GLU A 194 -1.05 15.53 4.50
N PHE A 195 -0.63 14.31 4.86
CA PHE A 195 -1.55 13.28 5.34
C PHE A 195 -2.14 13.77 6.66
N VAL A 196 -3.32 14.38 6.58
CA VAL A 196 -4.17 14.64 7.73
C VAL A 196 -4.55 13.28 8.30
N SER A 197 -3.90 12.91 9.39
CA SER A 197 -4.31 11.77 10.21
C SER A 197 -5.72 12.06 10.72
N SER A 198 -6.73 11.49 10.08
CA SER A 198 -8.06 11.38 10.67
C SER A 198 -7.93 10.53 11.93
N ASP A 199 -7.94 11.21 13.07
CA ASP A 199 -8.22 10.67 14.38
C ASP A 199 -9.58 9.94 14.32
N SER A 200 -9.55 8.61 14.20
CA SER A 200 -10.71 7.79 14.54
C SER A 200 -10.59 7.44 16.01
N SER A 201 -11.09 8.34 16.84
CA SER A 201 -11.42 8.05 18.22
C SER A 201 -12.57 7.03 18.21
N ASP A 202 -12.24 5.74 18.21
CA ASP A 202 -13.17 4.70 18.62
C ASP A 202 -13.24 4.75 20.15
N GLU A 203 -14.23 5.48 20.67
CA GLU A 203 -14.66 5.35 22.07
C GLU A 203 -15.54 4.10 22.20
N GLU A 204 -15.07 3.11 22.98
CA GLU A 204 -15.93 2.20 23.77
C GLU A 204 -16.07 2.74 25.20
#